data_AF-A0A3D3IC63-F1
#
_entry.id   AF-A0A3D3IC63-F1
#
_cell.length_a   1.000
_cell.length_b   1.000
_cell.length_c   1.000
_cell.angle_alpha   90.00
_cell.angle_beta   90.00
_cell.angle_gamma   90.00
#
_symmetry.space_group_name_H-M   'P 1'
#
loop_
_entity.id
_entity.type
_entity.pdbx_description
1 polymer ?
#
loop_
_entity_poly.entity_id
_entity_poly.type
_entity_poly.pdbx_seq_one_letter_code
_entity_poly.pdbx_strand_id
1 'polypeptide(L)' 'GAGKEATEENWIVEMESYKNLDGVKVPNKCKVTWKLNEGDFNWLILEIVDLAYNPDGLYETPLGSQ' A
#
# COMPACT_ATOMS: atom_id res chain seq x y z
N GLY A 1 17.69 2.12 -2.48
CA GLY A 1 18.03 1.74 -1.09
C GLY A 1 18.61 2.95 -0.35
N ALA A 2 18.84 2.88 0.96
CA ALA A 2 19.55 3.95 1.67
C ALA A 2 20.99 3.50 1.92
N GLY A 3 21.91 3.87 1.03
CA GLY A 3 23.33 3.51 1.10
C GLY A 3 24.16 4.48 0.26
N LYS A 4 25.46 4.59 0.54
CA LYS A 4 26.36 5.50 -0.20
C LYS A 4 26.41 5.26 -1.71
N GLU A 5 26.08 4.04 -2.14
CA GLU A 5 26.05 3.62 -3.55
C GLU A 5 24.62 3.48 -4.09
N ALA A 6 23.61 3.89 -3.32
CA ALA A 6 22.24 3.78 -3.79
C ALA A 6 21.95 4.84 -4.86
N THR A 7 21.36 4.40 -5.96
CA THR A 7 20.84 5.27 -7.01
C THR A 7 19.36 5.58 -6.78
N GLU A 8 18.93 6.75 -7.27
CA GLU A 8 17.51 7.09 -7.38
C GLU A 8 16.94 6.41 -8.62
N GLU A 9 15.93 5.59 -8.41
CA GLU A 9 15.32 4.78 -9.46
C GLU A 9 13.81 5.03 -9.48
N ASN A 10 13.23 5.05 -10.68
CA ASN A 10 11.79 5.13 -10.82
C ASN A 10 11.15 3.82 -10.35
N TRP A 11 9.96 3.92 -9.77
CA TRP A 11 9.16 2.76 -9.42
C TRP A 11 7.70 3.02 -9.74
N ILE A 12 6.99 1.94 -10.05
CA ILE A 12 5.55 1.97 -10.35
C ILE A 12 4.81 1.00 -9.44
N VAL A 13 3.55 1.33 -9.18
CA VAL A 13 2.58 0.44 -8.54
C VAL A 13 1.46 0.19 -9.55
N GLU A 14 1.27 -1.06 -9.92
CA GLU A 14 0.18 -1.49 -10.79
C GLU A 14 -0.93 -2.08 -9.93
N MET A 15 -2.13 -1.49 -9.99
CA MET A 15 -3.34 -2.07 -9.37
C MET A 15 -3.94 -3.11 -10.33
N GLU A 16 -3.64 -4.38 -10.09
CA GLU A 16 -4.01 -5.48 -10.98
C GLU A 16 -5.47 -5.90 -10.82
N SER A 17 -6.03 -5.77 -9.62
CA SER A 17 -7.45 -6.03 -9.39
C SER A 17 -8.03 -5.20 -8.26
N TYR A 18 -9.37 -5.09 -8.26
CA TYR A 18 -10.14 -4.45 -7.20
C TYR A 18 -11.13 -5.45 -6.60
N LYS A 19 -11.37 -5.32 -5.30
CA LYS A 19 -12.33 -6.13 -4.54
C LYS A 19 -13.14 -5.23 -3.60
N ASN A 20 -14.40 -5.59 -3.37
CA ASN A 20 -15.18 -5.01 -2.28
C ASN A 20 -14.85 -5.76 -0.99
N LEU A 21 -14.30 -5.05 -0.01
CA LEU A 21 -14.07 -5.52 1.37
C LEU A 21 -14.87 -4.61 2.29
N ASP A 22 -15.75 -5.18 3.11
CA ASP A 22 -16.63 -4.45 4.03
C ASP A 22 -17.38 -3.27 3.40
N GLY A 23 -17.88 -3.47 2.17
CA GLY A 23 -18.62 -2.46 1.41
C GLY A 23 -17.76 -1.38 0.74
N VAL A 24 -16.43 -1.42 0.91
CA VAL A 24 -15.49 -0.48 0.28
C VAL A 24 -14.76 -1.16 -0.88
N LYS A 25 -14.78 -0.52 -2.06
CA LYS A 25 -14.01 -0.99 -3.22
C LYS A 25 -12.56 -0.54 -3.09
N VAL A 26 -11.64 -1.50 -2.95
CA VAL A 26 -10.20 -1.24 -2.83
C VAL A 26 -9.42 -2.01 -3.89
N PRO A 27 -8.25 -1.51 -4.35
CA PRO A 27 -7.31 -2.35 -5.09
C PRO A 27 -6.81 -3.45 -4.15
N ASN A 28 -7.01 -4.72 -4.52
CA ASN A 28 -6.70 -5.85 -3.65
C ASN A 28 -5.50 -6.67 -4.12
N LYS A 29 -5.07 -6.48 -5.37
CA LYS A 29 -3.81 -7.04 -5.88
C LYS A 29 -3.00 -5.92 -6.50
N CYS A 30 -1.78 -5.77 -6.01
CA CYS A 30 -0.87 -4.74 -6.47
C CYS A 30 0.50 -5.33 -6.77
N LYS A 31 1.15 -4.80 -7.80
CA LYS A 31 2.49 -5.18 -8.20
C LYS A 31 3.39 -3.95 -8.17
N VAL A 32 4.47 -4.02 -7.40
CA VAL A 32 5.45 -2.95 -7.27
C VAL A 32 6.70 -3.33 -8.04
N THR A 33 7.08 -2.47 -9.00
CA THR A 33 8.21 -2.73 -9.89
C THR A 33 9.13 -1.52 -9.90
N TRP A 34 10.41 -1.76 -9.60
CA TRP A 34 11.48 -0.78 -9.83
C TRP A 34 11.93 -0.88 -11.29
N LYS A 35 12.09 0.27 -11.93
CA LYS A 35 12.58 0.41 -13.30
C LYS A 35 14.08 0.68 -13.26
N LEU A 36 14.87 -0.38 -13.06
CA LEU A 36 16.33 -0.28 -13.02
C LEU A 36 16.91 -0.22 -14.44
N ASN A 37 18.15 0.25 -14.57
CA ASN A 37 18.84 0.27 -15.86
C ASN A 37 19.03 -1.13 -16.45
N GLU A 38 19.20 -2.15 -15.61
CA GLU A 38 19.36 -3.55 -16.02
C GLU A 38 18.01 -4.22 -16.35
N GLY A 39 16.89 -3.56 -16.04
CA GLY A 39 15.55 -4.02 -16.32
C GLY A 39 14.58 -3.89 -15.13
N ASP A 40 13.39 -4.42 -15.34
CA ASP A 40 12.33 -4.42 -14.34
C ASP A 40 12.68 -5.35 -13.18
N PHE A 41 12.74 -4.78 -11.97
CA PHE A 41 12.87 -5.54 -10.74
C PHE A 41 11.53 -5.55 -10.01
N ASN A 42 10.86 -6.70 -10.03
CA ASN A 42 9.65 -6.90 -9.25
C ASN A 42 10.00 -7.03 -7.77
N TRP A 43 9.69 -6.00 -6.99
CA TRP A 43 10.06 -5.94 -5.58
C TRP A 43 8.98 -6.50 -4.66
N LEU A 44 7.71 -6.26 -4.99
CA LEU A 44 6.60 -6.70 -4.16
C LEU A 44 5.40 -7.12 -5.03
N ILE A 45 4.85 -8.29 -4.72
CA ILE A 45 3.49 -8.68 -5.06
C ILE A 45 2.68 -8.63 -3.78
N LEU A 46 1.66 -7.77 -3.74
CA LEU A 46 0.82 -7.52 -2.59
C LEU A 46 -0.60 -8.01 -2.86
N GLU A 47 -1.16 -8.76 -1.90
CA GLU A 47 -2.58 -9.08 -1.87
C GLU A 47 -3.20 -8.61 -0.55
N ILE A 48 -4.25 -7.79 -0.64
CA ILE A 48 -5.07 -7.39 0.50
C ILE A 48 -6.20 -8.40 0.65
N VAL A 49 -6.14 -9.17 1.73
CA VAL A 49 -7.12 -10.25 2.02
C VAL A 49 -8.24 -9.80 2.95
N ASP A 50 -7.98 -8.80 3.79
CA ASP A 50 -8.89 -8.26 4.79
C ASP A 50 -8.57 -6.77 5.07
N LEU A 51 -9.55 -6.02 5.57
CA LEU A 51 -9.41 -4.58 5.83
C LEU A 51 -10.23 -4.18 7.07
N ALA A 52 -9.54 -3.74 8.13
CA ALA A 52 -10.16 -3.04 9.25
C ALA A 52 -9.79 -1.55 9.20
N TYR A 53 -10.79 -0.66 9.24
CA TYR A 53 -10.57 0.79 9.30
C TYR A 53 -11.34 1.37 10.48
N ASN A 54 -10.71 2.32 11.19
CA ASN A 54 -11.22 2.91 12.43
C ASN A 54 -11.75 1.87 13.43
N PRO A 55 -10.95 0.86 13.81
CA PRO A 55 -11.39 -0.07 14.84
C PRO A 55 -11.71 0.73 16.12
N ASP A 56 -12.91 0.49 16.65
CA ASP A 56 -13.36 1.13 17.89
C ASP A 56 -12.29 1.00 18.98
N GLY A 57 -12.02 2.09 19.70
CA GLY A 57 -11.11 2.10 20.85
C GLY A 57 -9.67 2.57 20.61
N LEU A 58 -9.32 3.07 19.41
CA LEU A 58 -8.00 3.72 19.18
C LEU A 58 -7.98 5.24 19.36
N TYR A 59 -9.16 5.87 19.41
CA TYR A 59 -9.30 7.30 19.67
C TYR A 59 -10.34 7.49 20.76
N GLU A 60 -9.90 7.72 22.01
CA GLU A 60 -10.79 8.33 23.00
C GLU A 60 -11.10 9.74 22.50
N THR A 61 -12.35 10.00 22.13
CA THR A 61 -12.80 11.37 21.91
C THR A 61 -12.73 12.07 23.27
N PRO A 62 -12.03 13.21 23.43
CA PRO A 62 -12.09 13.94 24.69
C PRO A 62 -13.54 14.35 24.94
N LEU A 63 -14.14 13.77 25.97
CA LEU A 63 -15.46 14.14 26.47
C LEU A 63 -15.42 15.62 26.89
N GLY A 64 -15.90 16.52 26.03
CA GLY A 64 -15.91 17.95 26.40
C GLY A 64 -16.32 18.96 25.33
N SER A 65 -17.21 18.63 24.41
CA SER A 65 -17.79 19.65 23.52
C SER A 65 -19.28 19.40 23.28
N GLN A 66 -20.07 19.63 24.33
CA GLN A 66 -21.46 20.11 24.19
C GLN A 66 -21.60 21.37 25.03
#